data_AF-A0A1M6XHN0-F1
#
_entry.id   AF-A0A1M6XHN0-F1
#
_cell.length_a   1.000
_cell.length_b   1.000
_cell.length_c   1.000
_cell.angle_alpha   90.00
_cell.angle_beta   90.00
_cell.angle_gamma   90.00
#
_symmetry.space_group_name_H-M   'P 1'
#
loop_
_entity.id
_entity.type
_entity.pdbx_description
1 polymer ?
#
loop_
_entity_poly.entity_id
_entity_poly.type
_entity_poly.pdbx_seq_one_letter_code
_entity_poly.pdbx_strand_id
1 'polypeptide(L)'
;MVKDVLQFNQSFQLYQKDNRFNLHVQNYPKEDFLRLFYIDQIEDLQIEYSNGKTNSIKKIKEHQAKISDIFEADEIESLNIKSISGYFSVYDFYFINEGDAFIFNYIHRDFLSQLMDILLYELDCNFIGRLKTELLINLEYD
;
A
#
# COMPACT_ATOMS: atom_id res chain seq x y z
N MET A 1 8.90 8.81 4.27
CA MET A 1 9.81 7.71 4.66
C MET A 1 9.99 7.68 6.18
N VAL A 2 9.89 6.50 6.80
CA VAL A 2 9.97 6.25 8.25
C VAL A 2 11.41 6.45 8.75
N LYS A 3 11.60 7.27 9.79
CA LYS A 3 12.93 7.63 10.31
C LYS A 3 13.30 6.91 11.60
N ASP A 4 12.31 6.50 12.39
CA ASP A 4 12.49 5.83 13.67
C ASP A 4 11.25 4.98 14.02
N VAL A 5 11.35 4.23 15.12
CA VAL A 5 10.29 3.33 15.62
C VAL A 5 9.05 4.11 16.07
N LEU A 6 9.21 5.33 16.59
CA LEU A 6 8.07 6.12 17.06
C LEU A 6 7.20 6.55 15.88
N GLN A 7 7.83 7.07 14.82
CA GLN A 7 7.13 7.43 13.59
C GLN A 7 6.48 6.19 12.95
N PHE A 8 7.18 5.05 12.98
CA PHE A 8 6.63 3.78 12.50
C PHE A 8 5.34 3.41 13.24
N ASN A 9 5.34 3.40 14.58
CA ASN A 9 4.17 3.04 15.38
C ASN A 9 3.00 4.02 15.22
N GLN A 10 3.25 5.27 14.86
CA GLN A 10 2.20 6.24 14.53
C GLN A 10 1.61 6.00 13.14
N SER A 11 2.42 5.48 12.20
CA SER A 11 2.05 5.31 10.81
C SER A 11 1.52 3.92 10.49
N PHE A 12 1.99 2.87 11.16
CA PHE A 12 1.65 1.47 10.86
C PHE A 12 0.88 0.88 12.02
N GLN A 13 -0.35 0.42 11.74
CA GLN A 13 -1.19 -0.27 12.70
C GLN A 13 -1.58 -1.63 12.14
N LEU A 14 -1.37 -2.67 12.92
CA LEU A 14 -1.66 -4.05 12.54
C LEU A 14 -2.80 -4.58 13.40
N TYR A 15 -3.83 -5.10 12.75
CA TYR A 15 -4.95 -5.76 13.41
C TYR A 15 -5.02 -7.21 12.94
N GLN A 16 -5.36 -8.13 13.84
CA GLN A 16 -5.59 -9.53 13.50
C GLN A 16 -7.07 -9.87 13.66
N LYS A 17 -7.62 -10.55 12.66
CA LYS A 17 -8.94 -11.17 12.74
C LYS A 17 -8.82 -12.61 12.26
N ASP A 18 -9.12 -13.55 13.16
CA ASP A 18 -8.88 -14.97 12.95
C ASP A 18 -7.42 -15.24 12.55
N ASN A 19 -7.19 -15.85 11.39
CA ASN A 19 -5.85 -16.16 10.86
C ASN A 19 -5.36 -15.15 9.81
N ARG A 20 -5.99 -13.98 9.73
CA ARG A 20 -5.70 -12.95 8.73
C ARG A 20 -5.37 -11.62 9.39
N PHE A 21 -4.53 -10.85 8.73
CA PHE A 21 -4.06 -9.55 9.20
C PHE A 21 -4.64 -8.42 8.36
N ASN A 22 -4.89 -7.28 8.99
CA ASN A 22 -5.19 -6.02 8.32
C ASN A 22 -4.14 -5.00 8.73
N LEU A 23 -3.44 -4.44 7.75
CA LEU A 23 -2.41 -3.44 7.95
C LEU A 23 -2.92 -2.08 7.49
N HIS A 24 -2.92 -1.12 8.40
CA HIS A 24 -3.27 0.27 8.13
C HIS A 24 -1.99 1.09 8.12
N VAL A 25 -1.77 1.82 7.03
CA VAL A 25 -0.58 2.66 6.83
C VAL A 25 -1.00 4.10 6.58
N GLN A 26 -0.81 4.95 7.58
CA GLN A 26 -1.14 6.37 7.55
C GLN A 26 -0.06 7.18 6.84
N ASN A 27 -0.51 8.16 6.05
CA ASN A 27 0.32 9.12 5.32
C ASN A 27 1.32 8.47 4.35
N TYR A 28 0.94 7.33 3.76
CA TYR A 28 1.76 6.69 2.72
C TYR A 28 1.57 7.38 1.37
N PRO A 29 2.63 7.84 0.69
CA PRO A 29 2.50 8.52 -0.59
C PRO A 29 1.88 7.59 -1.63
N LYS A 30 0.84 8.07 -2.32
CA LYS A 30 0.09 7.28 -3.30
C LYS A 30 0.93 7.05 -4.55
N GLU A 31 1.80 8.00 -4.89
CA GLU A 31 2.74 7.94 -6.00
C GLU A 31 3.79 6.86 -5.77
N ASP A 32 4.31 6.74 -4.54
CA ASP A 32 5.24 5.68 -4.14
C ASP A 32 4.56 4.30 -4.21
N PHE A 33 3.30 4.21 -3.78
CA PHE A 33 2.50 2.99 -3.94
C PHE A 33 2.39 2.57 -5.41
N LEU A 34 2.04 3.50 -6.31
CA LEU A 34 1.95 3.21 -7.74
C LEU A 34 3.27 2.75 -8.34
N ARG A 35 4.41 3.29 -7.86
CA ARG A 35 5.75 2.89 -8.31
C ARG A 35 6.15 1.52 -7.81
N LEU A 36 5.90 1.23 -6.54
CA LEU A 36 6.25 -0.05 -5.94
C LEU A 36 5.54 -1.21 -6.62
N PHE A 37 4.25 -1.03 -6.92
CA PHE A 37 3.41 -2.04 -7.52
C PHE A 37 3.22 -1.83 -9.04
N TYR A 38 4.16 -1.14 -9.69
CA TYR A 38 3.98 -0.63 -11.06
C TYR A 38 3.71 -1.74 -12.08
N ILE A 39 4.39 -2.89 -11.93
CA ILE A 39 4.31 -4.03 -12.85
C ILE A 39 3.46 -5.19 -12.32
N ASP A 40 2.92 -5.04 -11.10
CA ASP A 40 2.13 -6.08 -10.44
C ASP A 40 0.72 -6.13 -11.02
N GLN A 41 0.24 -7.36 -11.21
CA GLN A 41 -1.11 -7.59 -11.68
C GLN A 41 -2.10 -7.33 -10.55
N ILE A 42 -3.06 -6.45 -10.80
CA ILE A 42 -4.13 -6.12 -9.85
C ILE A 42 -5.47 -6.51 -10.45
N GLU A 43 -6.25 -7.28 -9.71
CA GLU A 43 -7.64 -7.61 -10.02
C GLU A 43 -8.60 -6.55 -9.46
N ASP A 44 -9.69 -6.32 -10.19
CA ASP A 44 -10.74 -5.35 -9.91
C ASP A 44 -10.20 -3.94 -9.56
N LEU A 45 -9.11 -3.55 -10.24
CA LEU A 45 -8.42 -2.29 -10.08
C LEU A 45 -9.36 -1.11 -10.36
N GLN A 46 -9.49 -0.23 -9.38
CA GLN A 46 -10.24 1.02 -9.49
C GLN A 46 -9.34 2.18 -9.10
N ILE A 47 -9.25 3.20 -9.96
CA ILE A 47 -8.44 4.41 -9.72
C ILE A 47 -9.28 5.64 -10.02
N GLU A 48 -9.38 6.55 -9.06
CA GLU A 48 -9.90 7.90 -9.23
C GLU A 48 -8.76 8.90 -9.09
N TYR A 49 -8.52 9.71 -10.12
CA TYR A 49 -7.40 10.63 -10.15
C TYR A 49 -7.73 11.91 -10.91
N SER A 50 -6.90 12.91 -10.73
CA SER A 50 -6.88 14.12 -11.57
C SER A 50 -5.45 14.37 -12.04
N ASN A 51 -5.31 15.01 -13.20
CA ASN A 51 -4.01 15.49 -13.65
C ASN A 51 -3.95 17.02 -13.54
N GLY A 52 -2.76 17.57 -13.27
CA GLY A 52 -2.57 19.01 -13.11
C GLY A 52 -2.93 19.85 -14.35
N LYS A 53 -3.17 19.22 -15.50
CA LYS A 53 -3.47 19.89 -16.78
C LYS A 53 -4.95 20.14 -17.01
N THR A 54 -5.85 19.28 -16.50
CA THR A 54 -7.28 19.36 -16.83
C THR A 54 -8.18 19.61 -15.63
N ASN A 55 -7.66 19.49 -14.40
CA ASN A 55 -8.43 19.54 -13.14
C ASN A 55 -9.71 18.67 -13.13
N SER A 56 -9.85 17.78 -14.11
CA SER A 56 -10.99 16.91 -14.29
C SER A 56 -10.72 15.60 -13.57
N ILE A 57 -11.73 15.13 -12.85
CA ILE A 57 -11.68 13.82 -12.19
C ILE A 57 -11.88 12.75 -13.25
N LYS A 58 -10.92 11.84 -13.34
CA LYS A 58 -10.95 10.65 -14.18
C LYS A 58 -11.13 9.42 -13.30
N LYS A 59 -11.85 8.42 -13.83
CA LYS A 59 -12.10 7.14 -13.17
C LYS A 59 -11.75 6.01 -14.11
N ILE A 60 -10.99 5.06 -13.60
CA ILE A 60 -10.58 3.84 -14.30
C ILE A 60 -11.10 2.66 -13.51
N LYS A 61 -11.64 1.67 -14.21
CA LYS A 61 -12.09 0.42 -13.64
C LYS A 61 -11.73 -0.70 -14.59
N GLU A 62 -10.74 -1.50 -14.20
CA GLU A 62 -10.26 -2.64 -14.97
C GLU A 62 -10.47 -3.92 -14.15
N HIS A 63 -10.91 -4.99 -14.81
CA HIS A 63 -11.05 -6.28 -14.11
C HIS A 63 -9.69 -6.87 -13.75
N GLN A 64 -8.69 -6.67 -14.62
CA GLN A 64 -7.34 -7.16 -14.42
C GLN A 64 -6.38 -6.27 -15.20
N ALA A 65 -5.58 -5.46 -14.50
CA ALA A 65 -4.59 -4.57 -15.12
C ALA A 65 -3.37 -4.36 -14.22
N LYS A 66 -2.27 -3.90 -14.81
CA LYS A 66 -1.12 -3.35 -14.09
C LYS A 66 -1.18 -1.83 -14.12
N ILE A 67 -0.51 -1.18 -13.18
CA ILE A 67 -0.37 0.29 -13.23
C ILE A 67 0.35 0.71 -14.52
N SER A 68 1.35 -0.07 -14.95
CA SER A 68 2.09 0.14 -16.21
C SER A 68 1.24 0.03 -17.48
N ASP A 69 0.07 -0.60 -17.42
CA ASP A 69 -0.84 -0.69 -18.57
C ASP A 69 -1.67 0.60 -18.73
N ILE A 70 -1.71 1.42 -17.67
CA ILE A 70 -2.61 2.57 -17.54
C ILE A 70 -1.85 3.90 -17.60
N PHE A 71 -0.69 3.97 -16.96
CA PHE A 71 0.13 5.18 -16.83
C PHE A 71 1.55 4.90 -17.26
N GLU A 72 2.16 5.87 -17.95
CA GLU A 72 3.61 5.89 -18.13
C GLU A 72 4.30 6.28 -16.81
N ALA A 73 5.51 5.76 -16.59
CA ALA A 73 6.21 5.92 -15.30
C ALA A 73 6.52 7.38 -14.94
N ASP A 74 6.78 8.23 -15.94
CA ASP A 74 7.04 9.66 -15.78
C ASP A 74 5.77 10.47 -15.49
N GLU A 75 4.58 9.95 -15.82
CA GLU A 75 3.32 10.61 -15.54
C GLU A 75 2.91 10.52 -14.06
N ILE A 76 3.37 9.48 -13.34
CA ILE A 76 2.93 9.15 -11.97
C ILE A 76 3.07 10.34 -11.01
N GLU A 77 4.18 11.08 -11.05
CA GLU A 77 4.41 12.23 -10.14
C GLU A 77 3.45 13.39 -10.37
N SER A 78 2.84 13.46 -11.57
CA SER A 78 1.90 14.52 -11.94
C SER A 78 0.44 14.17 -11.63
N LEU A 79 0.19 12.93 -11.20
CA LEU A 79 -1.14 12.45 -10.84
C LEU A 79 -1.47 12.85 -9.41
N ASN A 80 -2.68 13.36 -9.21
CA ASN A 80 -3.26 13.51 -7.88
C ASN A 80 -4.29 12.40 -7.70
N ILE A 81 -3.86 11.29 -7.11
CA ILE A 81 -4.68 10.12 -6.84
C ILE A 81 -5.64 10.42 -5.68
N LYS A 82 -6.94 10.33 -5.94
CA LYS A 82 -8.00 10.50 -4.93
C LYS A 82 -8.30 9.18 -4.24
N SER A 83 -8.51 8.13 -5.03
CA SER A 83 -8.69 6.78 -4.52
C SER A 83 -8.07 5.75 -5.46
N ILE A 84 -7.59 4.67 -4.90
CA ILE A 84 -7.13 3.46 -5.55
C ILE A 84 -7.50 2.27 -4.68
N SER A 85 -7.97 1.20 -5.32
CA SER A 85 -8.29 -0.05 -4.66
C SER A 85 -8.17 -1.21 -5.63
N GLY A 86 -8.00 -2.40 -5.09
CA GLY A 86 -7.96 -3.63 -5.88
C GLY A 86 -7.56 -4.82 -5.04
N TYR A 87 -7.26 -5.91 -5.74
CA TYR A 87 -6.85 -7.17 -5.16
C TYR A 87 -5.55 -7.64 -5.80
N PHE A 88 -4.54 -7.97 -4.99
CA PHE A 88 -3.30 -8.56 -5.48
C PHE A 88 -3.39 -10.08 -5.40
N SER A 89 -3.64 -10.73 -6.52
CA SER A 89 -3.80 -12.20 -6.58
C SER A 89 -2.53 -12.96 -6.19
N VAL A 90 -1.36 -12.38 -6.48
CA VAL A 90 -0.06 -12.97 -6.13
C VAL A 90 0.16 -13.02 -4.63
N TYR A 91 -0.37 -12.04 -3.90
CA TYR A 91 -0.15 -11.87 -2.46
C TYR A 91 -1.40 -12.23 -1.62
N ASP A 92 -2.52 -12.58 -2.25
CA ASP A 92 -3.78 -12.94 -1.60
C ASP A 92 -4.27 -11.89 -0.57
N PHE A 93 -4.31 -10.62 -0.97
CA PHE A 93 -4.86 -9.54 -0.15
C PHE A 93 -5.55 -8.44 -0.96
N TYR A 94 -6.52 -7.78 -0.32
CA TYR A 94 -7.19 -6.58 -0.85
C TYR A 94 -6.48 -5.33 -0.35
N PHE A 95 -6.53 -4.26 -1.15
CA PHE A 95 -6.11 -2.95 -0.67
C PHE A 95 -7.09 -1.86 -1.09
N ILE A 96 -7.14 -0.81 -0.29
CA ILE A 96 -7.86 0.43 -0.58
C ILE A 96 -7.10 1.59 0.05
N ASN A 97 -7.04 2.74 -0.62
CA ASN A 97 -6.73 3.98 0.08
C ASN A 97 -8.01 4.71 0.47
N GLU A 98 -8.08 5.13 1.72
CA GLU A 98 -9.15 5.95 2.28
C GLU A 98 -8.52 7.20 2.88
N GLY A 99 -8.76 8.36 2.24
CA GLY A 99 -8.08 9.61 2.60
C GLY A 99 -6.57 9.47 2.49
N ASP A 100 -5.89 9.61 3.62
CA ASP A 100 -4.42 9.54 3.73
C ASP A 100 -3.91 8.17 4.20
N ALA A 101 -4.78 7.20 4.41
CA ALA A 101 -4.41 5.85 4.81
C ALA A 101 -4.49 4.89 3.63
N PHE A 102 -3.53 3.96 3.55
CA PHE A 102 -3.70 2.70 2.84
C PHE A 102 -4.13 1.62 3.83
N ILE A 103 -5.13 0.84 3.46
CA ILE A 103 -5.64 -0.27 4.22
C ILE A 103 -5.42 -1.52 3.38
N PHE A 104 -4.58 -2.42 3.88
CA PHE A 104 -4.29 -3.73 3.30
C PHE A 104 -5.05 -4.77 4.13
N ASN A 105 -6.03 -5.42 3.53
CA ASN A 105 -6.97 -6.29 4.23
C ASN A 105 -6.78 -7.76 3.87
N TYR A 106 -7.07 -8.62 4.84
CA TYR A 106 -7.13 -10.07 4.68
C TYR A 106 -5.78 -10.73 4.31
N ILE A 107 -4.68 -10.13 4.77
CA ILE A 107 -3.31 -10.57 4.48
C ILE A 107 -3.06 -11.92 5.18
N HIS A 108 -2.56 -12.90 4.44
CA HIS A 108 -2.07 -14.15 5.04
C HIS A 108 -0.79 -13.89 5.85
N ARG A 109 -0.57 -14.66 6.93
CA ARG A 109 0.63 -14.54 7.77
C ARG A 109 1.93 -14.52 6.96
N ASP A 110 2.01 -15.41 5.99
CA ASP A 110 3.22 -15.60 5.17
C ASP A 110 3.51 -14.39 4.27
N PHE A 111 2.47 -13.62 3.89
CA PHE A 111 2.60 -12.44 3.04
C PHE A 111 2.76 -11.14 3.81
N LEU A 112 2.41 -11.09 5.11
CA LEU A 112 2.58 -9.88 5.92
C LEU A 112 4.05 -9.44 5.97
N SER A 113 4.97 -10.38 6.19
CA SER A 113 6.41 -10.08 6.21
C SER A 113 6.88 -9.51 4.87
N GLN A 114 6.42 -10.10 3.77
CA GLN A 114 6.78 -9.67 2.41
C GLN A 114 6.21 -8.28 2.10
N LEU A 115 4.95 -8.01 2.44
CA LEU A 115 4.33 -6.71 2.26
C LEU A 115 5.11 -5.62 3.02
N MET A 116 5.53 -5.91 4.24
CA MET A 116 6.35 -4.99 5.04
C MET A 116 7.72 -4.72 4.39
N ASP A 117 8.36 -5.72 3.78
CA ASP A 117 9.61 -5.52 3.04
C ASP A 117 9.39 -4.61 1.83
N ILE A 118 8.29 -4.80 1.09
CA ILE A 118 7.95 -3.97 -0.07
C ILE A 118 7.71 -2.52 0.36
N LEU A 119 6.85 -2.30 1.35
CA LEU A 119 6.47 -0.95 1.79
C LEU A 119 7.65 -0.17 2.40
N LEU A 120 8.64 -0.87 2.94
CA LEU A 120 9.81 -0.31 3.61
C LEU A 120 11.12 -0.52 2.83
N TYR A 121 11.05 -0.81 1.52
CA TYR A 121 12.19 -1.25 0.70
C TYR A 121 13.42 -0.33 0.70
N GLU A 122 13.24 0.96 1.02
CA GLU A 122 14.31 1.96 1.08
C GLU A 122 15.07 1.95 2.42
N LEU A 123 14.61 1.19 3.42
CA LEU A 123 15.24 1.10 4.73
C LEU A 123 16.27 -0.04 4.81
N ASP A 124 17.21 0.08 5.74
CA ASP A 124 18.17 -0.99 6.04
C ASP A 124 17.45 -2.27 6.52
N CYS A 125 17.87 -3.44 6.02
CA CYS A 125 17.23 -4.72 6.34
C CYS A 125 17.19 -5.01 7.85
N ASN A 126 18.22 -4.64 8.63
CA ASN A 126 18.20 -4.85 10.08
C ASN A 126 17.17 -3.94 10.74
N PHE A 127 17.04 -2.71 10.22
CA PHE A 127 16.03 -1.78 10.72
C PHE A 127 14.62 -2.26 10.37
N ILE A 128 14.36 -2.74 9.15
CA ILE A 128 13.10 -3.36 8.76
C ILE A 128 12.77 -4.55 9.68
N GLY A 129 13.75 -5.41 9.96
CA GLY A 129 13.57 -6.55 10.87
C GLY A 129 13.14 -6.11 12.27
N ARG A 130 13.71 -5.01 12.77
CA ARG A 130 13.28 -4.40 14.03
C ARG A 130 11.85 -3.89 13.95
N LEU A 131 11.49 -3.14 12.91
CA LEU A 131 10.13 -2.59 12.75
C LEU A 131 9.06 -3.68 12.63
N LYS A 132 9.34 -4.77 11.91
CA LYS A 132 8.45 -5.95 11.85
C LYS A 132 8.23 -6.56 13.23
N THR A 133 9.28 -6.65 14.04
CA THR A 133 9.20 -7.18 15.40
C THR A 133 8.33 -6.26 16.28
N GLU A 134 8.56 -4.95 16.22
CA GLU A 134 7.75 -3.96 16.95
C GLU A 134 6.26 -4.04 16.55
N LEU A 135 5.97 -4.19 15.26
CA LEU A 135 4.61 -4.30 14.75
C LEU A 135 3.88 -5.55 15.29
N LEU A 136 4.57 -6.69 15.35
CA LEU A 136 4.01 -7.93 15.89
C LEU A 136 3.84 -7.88 17.41
N ILE A 137 4.76 -7.22 18.13
CA ILE A 137 4.62 -6.99 19.57
C ILE A 137 3.37 -6.14 19.84
N ASN A 138 3.18 -5.03 19.13
CA ASN A 138 2.02 -4.17 19.35
C ASN A 138 0.68 -4.93 19.18
N LEU A 139 0.63 -5.86 18.23
CA LEU A 139 -0.55 -6.72 18.04
C LEU A 139 -0.84 -7.65 19.23
N GLU A 140 0.17 -8.16 19.93
CA GLU A 140 -0.02 -9.06 21.09
C GLU A 140 -0.59 -8.32 22.31
N TYR A 141 -0.41 -7.00 22.38
CA TYR A 141 -0.75 -6.18 23.55
C TYR A 141 -1.91 -5.19 23.31
N ASP A 142 -2.52 -5.20 22.11
CA ASP A 142 -3.79 -4.53 21.77
C ASP A 142 -5.01 -5.43 22.05
#